data_AF-A0A959CTN4-F1
#
_entry.id   AF-A0A959CTN4-F1
#
_cell.length_a   1.000
_cell.length_b   1.000
_cell.length_c   1.000
_cell.angle_alpha   90.00
_cell.angle_beta   90.00
_cell.angle_gamma   90.00
#
_symmetry.space_group_name_H-M   'P 1'
#
loop_
_entity.id
_entity.type
_entity.pdbx_description
1 polymer ?
#
loop_
_entity_poly.entity_id
_entity_poly.type
_entity_poly.pdbx_seq_one_letter_code
_entity_poly.pdbx_strand_id
1 'polypeptide(L)'
;MKTLPLSIQLSSLAMEASQQALPPDELLRLARQRLDGNENQLGRFLNCIRTETRHLSQDLVLAAYELSYEHHTLQFQFACFQPRGSWELQSFQWAA
;
A
#
# COMPACT_ATOMS: atom_id res chain seq x y z
N MET A 1 3.63 22.18 12.31
CA MET A 1 2.50 21.31 11.90
C MET A 1 2.74 19.93 12.51
N LYS A 2 1.76 19.32 13.19
CA LYS A 2 1.91 17.98 13.77
C LYS A 2 1.64 16.95 12.67
N THR A 3 2.69 16.29 12.16
CA THR A 3 2.55 15.12 11.29
C THR A 3 1.90 14.01 12.10
N LEU A 4 0.82 13.43 11.56
CA LEU A 4 0.21 12.24 12.16
C LEU A 4 1.26 11.10 12.17
N PRO A 5 1.30 10.26 13.21
CA PRO A 5 2.12 9.06 13.18
C PRO A 5 1.90 8.26 11.90
N LEU A 6 2.97 7.76 11.27
CA LEU A 6 2.93 6.95 10.04
C LEU A 6 1.90 5.82 10.11
N SER A 7 1.80 5.18 11.27
CA SER A 7 0.80 4.14 11.57
C SER A 7 -0.64 4.59 11.33
N ILE A 8 -0.98 5.82 11.74
CA ILE A 8 -2.32 6.39 11.59
C ILE A 8 -2.59 6.74 10.13
N GLN A 9 -1.58 7.26 9.41
CA GLN A 9 -1.71 7.59 7.99
C GLN A 9 -1.97 6.34 7.13
N LEU A 10 -1.26 5.25 7.43
CA LEU A 10 -1.42 3.97 6.75
C LEU A 10 -2.73 3.28 7.11
N SER A 11 -3.16 3.32 8.38
CA SER A 11 -4.48 2.82 8.78
C SER A 11 -5.62 3.58 8.14
N SER A 12 -5.51 4.92 8.01
CA SER A 12 -6.51 5.72 7.27
C SER A 12 -6.55 5.33 5.80
N LEU A 13 -5.39 5.10 5.18
CA LEU A 13 -5.31 4.65 3.79
C LEU A 13 -5.95 3.27 3.61
N ALA A 14 -5.69 2.35 4.53
CA ALA A 14 -6.31 1.02 4.52
C ALA A 14 -7.83 1.11 4.61
N MET A 15 -8.36 1.98 5.48
CA MET A 15 -9.79 2.21 5.64
C MET A 15 -10.43 2.81 4.38
N GLU A 16 -9.76 3.75 3.72
CA GLU A 16 -10.22 4.35 2.47
C GLU A 16 -10.18 3.34 1.30
N ALA A 17 -9.13 2.51 1.25
CA ALA A 17 -9.02 1.39 0.31
C ALA A 17 -10.22 0.45 0.42
N SER A 18 -10.66 0.15 1.64
CA SER A 18 -11.79 -0.76 1.88
C SER A 18 -13.12 -0.17 1.39
N GLN A 19 -13.27 1.15 1.41
CA GLN A 19 -14.52 1.82 1.05
C GLN A 19 -14.67 2.07 -0.45
N GLN A 20 -13.56 2.24 -1.18
CA GLN A 20 -13.57 2.70 -2.56
C GLN A 20 -13.14 1.65 -3.59
N ALA A 21 -12.71 0.46 -3.16
CA ALA A 21 -12.25 -0.63 -4.04
C ALA A 21 -11.25 -0.16 -5.12
N LEU A 22 -10.32 0.72 -4.73
CA LEU A 22 -9.37 1.34 -5.63
C LEU A 22 -8.32 0.34 -6.11
N PRO A 23 -7.85 0.44 -7.37
CA PRO A 23 -6.78 -0.40 -7.87
C PRO A 23 -5.47 -0.15 -7.10
N PRO A 24 -4.55 -1.14 -7.05
CA PRO A 24 -3.33 -1.05 -6.25
C PRO A 24 -2.49 0.18 -6.62
N ASP A 25 -2.33 0.47 -7.91
CA ASP A 25 -1.53 1.60 -8.38
C ASP A 25 -2.02 2.94 -7.84
N GLU A 26 -3.34 3.12 -7.70
CA GLU A 26 -3.93 4.33 -7.16
C GLU A 26 -3.74 4.44 -5.64
N LEU A 27 -3.91 3.32 -4.92
CA LEU A 27 -3.63 3.26 -3.49
C LEU A 27 -2.16 3.49 -3.16
N LEU A 28 -1.24 2.94 -3.95
CA LEU A 28 0.19 3.15 -3.77
C LEU A 28 0.58 4.61 -4.07
N ARG A 29 -0.06 5.24 -5.05
CA ARG A 29 0.11 6.67 -5.33
C ARG A 29 -0.39 7.53 -4.16
N LEU A 30 -1.58 7.25 -3.62
CA LEU A 30 -2.13 7.95 -2.46
C LEU A 30 -1.27 7.73 -1.20
N ALA A 31 -0.77 6.51 -1.01
CA ALA A 31 0.16 6.20 0.07
C ALA A 31 1.40 7.06 -0.05
N ARG A 32 2.04 7.11 -1.23
CA ARG A 32 3.22 7.95 -1.44
C ARG A 32 2.94 9.42 -1.14
N GLN A 33 1.83 9.97 -1.65
CA GLN A 33 1.45 11.37 -1.41
C GLN A 33 1.27 11.71 0.08
N ARG A 34 0.74 10.79 0.88
CA ARG A 34 0.63 11.00 2.33
C ARG A 34 1.98 10.90 3.02
N LEU A 35 2.81 9.99 2.54
CA LEU A 35 4.11 9.68 3.10
C LEU A 35 5.19 10.72 2.75
N ASP A 36 5.01 11.52 1.69
CA ASP A 36 5.90 12.64 1.34
C ASP A 36 6.07 13.64 2.50
N GLY A 37 5.08 13.75 3.41
CA GLY A 37 5.21 14.57 4.62
C GLY A 37 6.12 13.99 5.71
N ASN A 38 6.57 12.74 5.57
CA ASN A 38 7.34 12.00 6.58
C ASN A 38 8.76 11.66 6.07
N GLU A 39 9.31 12.42 5.13
CA GLU A 39 10.69 12.25 4.61
C GLU A 39 11.74 12.16 5.73
N ASN A 40 11.56 12.89 6.84
CA ASN A 40 12.47 12.82 7.98
C ASN A 40 12.49 11.44 8.68
N GLN A 41 11.43 10.64 8.54
CA GLN A 41 11.32 9.32 9.17
C GLN A 41 11.60 8.19 8.17
N LEU A 42 11.04 8.28 6.96
CA LEU A 42 11.19 7.24 5.94
C LEU A 42 12.46 7.44 5.10
N GLY A 43 12.93 8.67 4.99
CA GLY A 43 13.92 9.08 3.99
C GLY A 43 13.27 9.33 2.62
N ARG A 44 14.11 9.53 1.61
CA ARG A 44 13.64 9.72 0.23
C ARG A 44 13.02 8.44 -0.32
N PHE A 45 11.95 8.58 -1.10
CA PHE A 45 11.40 7.47 -1.89
C PHE A 45 12.41 7.01 -2.95
N LEU A 46 12.67 5.71 -2.99
CA LEU A 46 13.62 5.09 -3.91
C LEU A 46 12.89 4.42 -5.08
N ASN A 47 11.99 3.49 -4.80
CA ASN A 47 11.27 2.75 -5.81
C ASN A 47 9.94 2.15 -5.30
N CYS A 48 9.12 1.69 -6.23
CA CYS A 48 7.98 0.83 -5.97
C CYS A 48 8.06 -0.36 -6.92
N ILE A 49 7.99 -1.57 -6.37
CA ILE A 49 8.04 -2.80 -7.14
C ILE A 49 6.89 -3.71 -6.74
N ARG A 50 6.33 -4.45 -7.70
CA ARG A 50 5.45 -5.57 -7.41
C ARG A 50 6.31 -6.79 -7.13
N THR A 51 6.28 -7.29 -5.90
CA THR A 51 7.12 -8.40 -5.45
C THR A 51 6.48 -9.75 -5.71
N GLU A 52 5.14 -9.81 -5.69
CA GLU A 52 4.44 -11.08 -5.82
C GLU A 52 3.08 -10.93 -6.51
N THR A 53 2.67 -11.96 -7.23
CA THR A 53 1.29 -12.15 -7.68
C THR A 53 0.93 -13.63 -7.56
N ARG A 54 -0.08 -13.95 -6.76
CA ARG A 54 -0.58 -15.32 -6.56
C ARG A 54 -2.03 -15.43 -6.99
N HIS A 55 -2.33 -16.40 -7.84
CA HIS A 55 -3.71 -16.74 -8.18
C HIS A 55 -4.15 -17.84 -7.21
N LEU A 56 -5.07 -17.51 -6.29
CA LEU A 56 -5.61 -18.48 -5.33
C LEU A 56 -6.79 -19.26 -5.91
N SER A 57 -7.57 -18.61 -6.77
CA SER A 57 -8.66 -19.21 -7.55
C SER A 57 -8.90 -18.41 -8.83
N GLN A 58 -9.87 -18.83 -9.66
CA GLN A 58 -10.31 -18.02 -10.81
C GLN A 58 -10.91 -16.68 -10.38
N ASP A 59 -11.39 -16.59 -9.13
CA ASP A 59 -12.07 -15.41 -8.61
C ASP A 59 -11.18 -14.58 -7.66
N LEU A 60 -9.95 -15.02 -7.36
CA LEU A 60 -9.11 -14.37 -6.36
C LEU A 60 -7.64 -14.32 -6.77
N VAL A 61 -7.12 -13.10 -6.89
CA VAL A 61 -5.71 -12.82 -7.13
C VAL A 61 -5.14 -12.00 -5.99
N LEU A 62 -4.04 -12.45 -5.39
CA LEU A 62 -3.26 -11.66 -4.45
C LEU A 62 -2.10 -10.99 -5.18
N ALA A 63 -1.82 -9.73 -4.86
CA ALA A 63 -0.64 -9.02 -5.34
C ALA A 63 0.06 -8.33 -4.18
N ALA A 64 1.38 -8.50 -4.08
CA ALA A 64 2.20 -7.81 -3.10
C ALA A 64 3.07 -6.75 -3.77
N TYR A 65 3.18 -5.60 -3.12
CA TYR A 65 3.95 -4.46 -3.56
C TYR A 65 4.86 -3.99 -2.44
N GLU A 66 6.02 -3.49 -2.82
CA GLU A 66 7.01 -2.94 -1.91
C GLU A 66 7.36 -1.52 -2.34
N LEU A 67 7.29 -0.58 -1.40
CA LEU A 67 7.76 0.79 -1.55
C LEU A 67 9.02 0.92 -0.71
N SER A 68 10.16 1.14 -1.38
CA SER A 68 11.43 1.32 -0.69
C SER A 68 11.70 2.80 -0.48
N TYR A 69 12.10 3.14 0.74
CA TYR A 69 12.63 4.43 1.13
C TYR A 69 14.05 4.23 1.68
N GLU A 70 14.82 5.31 1.87
CA GLU A 70 16.21 5.21 2.34
C GLU A 70 16.36 4.49 3.69
N HIS A 71 15.39 4.63 4.59
CA HIS A 71 15.48 4.08 5.94
C HIS A 71 14.46 2.97 6.22
N HIS A 72 13.47 2.78 5.34
CA HIS A 72 12.35 1.90 5.60
C HIS A 72 11.81 1.30 4.31
N THR A 73 11.18 0.14 4.46
CA THR A 73 10.46 -0.54 3.39
C THR A 73 9.02 -0.74 3.80
N LEU A 74 8.08 -0.35 2.93
CA LEU A 74 6.65 -0.56 3.14
C LEU A 74 6.15 -1.67 2.21
N GLN A 75 5.58 -2.71 2.79
CA GLN A 75 4.95 -3.80 2.05
C GLN A 75 3.43 -3.66 2.10
N PHE A 76 2.78 -3.82 0.96
CA PHE A 76 1.33 -3.80 0.79
C PHE A 76 0.88 -5.08 0.12
N GLN A 77 -0.13 -5.73 0.66
CA GLN A 77 -0.77 -6.89 0.05
C GLN A 77 -2.19 -6.54 -0.32
N PHE A 78 -2.53 -6.79 -1.58
CA PHE A 78 -3.87 -6.57 -2.12
C PHE A 78 -4.49 -7.88 -2.56
N ALA A 79 -5.82 -7.96 -2.43
CA ALA A 79 -6.65 -9.01 -3.00
C ALA A 79 -7.54 -8.41 -4.08
N CYS A 80 -7.57 -9.02 -5.25
CA CYS A 80 -8.50 -8.73 -6.33
C CYS A 80 -9.55 -9.83 -6.39
N PHE A 81 -10.82 -9.43 -6.24
CA PHE A 81 -11.97 -10.32 -6.37
C PHE A 81 -12.56 -10.22 -7.78
N GLN A 82 -12.39 -11.26 -8.57
CA GLN A 82 -12.99 -11.42 -9.91
C GLN A 82 -14.39 -12.06 -9.80
N PRO A 83 -15.29 -11.80 -10.77
CA PRO A 83 -15.16 -10.96 -11.96
C PRO A 83 -15.36 -9.46 -11.69
N ARG A 84 -15.65 -9.07 -10.44
CA ARG A 84 -15.97 -7.67 -10.07
C ARG A 84 -14.78 -6.71 -10.30
N GLY A 85 -13.56 -7.23 -10.29
CA GLY A 85 -12.34 -6.43 -10.47
C GLY A 85 -12.05 -5.51 -9.30
N SER A 86 -12.68 -5.76 -8.14
CA SER A 86 -12.52 -4.97 -6.94
C SER A 86 -11.23 -5.37 -6.23
N TRP A 87 -10.40 -4.37 -5.96
CA TRP A 87 -9.17 -4.55 -5.20
C TRP A 87 -9.37 -4.10 -3.75
N GLU A 88 -8.88 -4.90 -2.82
CA GLU A 88 -8.93 -4.65 -1.40
C GLU A 88 -7.54 -4.75 -0.81
N LEU A 89 -7.18 -3.83 0.08
CA LEU A 89 -5.95 -3.94 0.85
C LEU A 89 -6.14 -4.97 1.96
N GLN A 90 -5.40 -6.08 1.89
CA GLN A 90 -5.44 -7.16 2.88
C GLN A 90 -4.56 -6.84 4.08
N SER A 91 -3.33 -6.38 3.83
CA SER A 91 -2.38 -6.06 4.87
C SER A 91 -1.36 -5.04 4.40
N PHE A 92 -0.77 -4.33 5.35
CA PHE A 92 0.44 -3.55 5.12
C PHE A 92 1.39 -3.78 6.29
N GLN A 93 2.68 -3.70 6.00
CA GLN A 93 3.75 -3.84 6.97
C GLN A 93 4.82 -2.81 6.66
N TRP A 94 5.52 -2.32 7.68
CA TRP A 94 6.76 -1.60 7.47
C TRP A 94 7.90 -2.29 8.20
N ALA A 95 9.04 -2.33 7.55
CA ALA A 95 10.31 -2.75 8.12
C ALA A 95 11.28 -1.56 8.08
N ALA A 96 12.15 -1.47 9.09
CA ALA A 96 13.31 -0.58 9.12
C ALA A 96 14.54 -1.34 8.64
#